data_AF-A0A3B9YUE6-F1
#
_entry.id   AF-A0A3B9YUE6-F1
#
_cell.length_a   1.000
_cell.length_b   1.000
_cell.length_c   1.000
_cell.angle_alpha   90.00
_cell.angle_beta   90.00
_cell.angle_gamma   90.00
#
_symmetry.space_group_name_H-M   'P 1'
#
loop_
_entity.id
_entity.type
_entity.pdbx_description
1 polymer ?
#
loop_
_entity_poly.entity_id
_entity_poly.type
_entity_poly.pdbx_seq_one_letter_code
_entity_poly.pdbx_strand_id
1 'polypeptide(L)' 'VSTDPVSRTAVAQGGIYGIDLETKLQAKGLTLGHYPQSFEFSTLGGWIAARGAGQQSNRYGKA' A
#
# COMPACT_ATOMS: atom_id res chain seq x y z
N VAL A 1 6.09 -6.10 -7.83
CA VAL A 1 4.65 -5.96 -7.53
C VAL A 1 3.88 -6.51 -8.71
N SER A 2 3.38 -7.74 -8.61
CA SER A 2 2.43 -8.28 -9.59
C SER A 2 1.01 -7.83 -9.21
N THR A 3 0.13 -7.73 -10.18
CA THR A 3 -1.22 -7.16 -10.02
C THR A 3 -2.21 -7.99 -10.83
N ASP A 4 -3.35 -8.31 -10.24
CA ASP A 4 -4.53 -8.81 -10.95
C ASP A 4 -5.53 -7.65 -11.13
N PRO A 5 -5.72 -7.15 -12.37
CA PRO A 5 -6.61 -6.03 -12.63
C PRO A 5 -8.09 -6.39 -12.50
N VAL A 6 -8.47 -7.66 -12.64
CA VAL A 6 -9.87 -8.10 -12.55
C VAL A 6 -10.31 -8.10 -11.09
N SER A 7 -9.53 -8.74 -10.22
CA SER A 7 -9.83 -8.78 -8.78
C SER A 7 -9.35 -7.52 -8.03
N ARG A 8 -8.59 -6.64 -8.68
CA ARG A 8 -7.90 -5.48 -8.08
C ARG A 8 -7.03 -5.84 -6.88
N THR A 9 -6.26 -6.90 -7.00
CA THR A 9 -5.30 -7.33 -5.95
C THR A 9 -3.86 -7.16 -6.44
N ALA A 10 -2.93 -7.03 -5.49
CA ALA A 10 -1.51 -6.90 -5.79
C ALA A 10 -0.68 -7.77 -4.83
N VAL A 11 0.40 -8.36 -5.35
CA VAL A 11 1.38 -9.11 -4.55
C VAL A 11 2.68 -8.34 -4.52
N ALA A 12 3.16 -8.06 -3.30
CA ALA A 12 4.39 -7.32 -3.03
C ALA A 12 5.14 -7.95 -1.86
N GLN A 13 6.45 -7.71 -1.78
CA GLN A 13 7.25 -8.12 -0.63
C GLN A 13 6.97 -7.21 0.56
N GLY A 14 6.94 -7.75 1.78
CA GLY A 14 6.64 -6.97 2.98
C GLY A 14 7.65 -5.86 3.27
N GLY A 15 8.89 -5.97 2.79
CA GLY A 15 9.92 -4.94 2.96
C GLY A 15 9.83 -3.75 2.00
N ILE A 16 8.85 -3.72 1.09
CA ILE A 16 8.70 -2.59 0.15
C ILE A 16 8.29 -1.32 0.90
N TYR A 17 8.94 -0.20 0.59
CA TYR A 17 8.54 1.12 1.09
C TYR A 17 7.23 1.58 0.44
N GLY A 18 6.47 2.40 1.17
CA GLY A 18 5.20 2.93 0.68
C GLY A 18 5.31 3.67 -0.65
N ILE A 19 6.31 4.53 -0.80
CA ILE A 19 6.56 5.28 -2.04
C ILE A 19 6.79 4.33 -3.23
N ASP A 20 7.62 3.30 -3.05
CA ASP A 20 7.94 2.34 -4.11
C ASP A 20 6.72 1.48 -4.49
N LEU A 21 5.91 1.10 -3.51
CA LEU A 21 4.68 0.35 -3.74
C LEU A 21 3.68 1.18 -4.54
N GLU A 22 3.41 2.42 -4.12
CA GLU A 22 2.48 3.32 -4.81
C GLU A 22 2.97 3.64 -6.22
N THR A 23 4.25 3.97 -6.41
CA THR A 23 4.82 4.24 -7.75
C THR A 23 4.58 3.08 -8.71
N LYS A 24 4.80 1.83 -8.24
CA LYS A 24 4.60 0.62 -9.06
C LYS A 24 3.14 0.33 -9.35
N LEU A 25 2.22 0.69 -8.45
CA LEU A 25 0.78 0.55 -8.66
C LEU A 25 0.25 1.64 -9.60
N GLN A 26 0.69 2.88 -9.43
CA GLN A 26 0.29 4.04 -10.24
C GLN A 26 0.72 3.90 -11.70
N ALA A 27 1.90 3.33 -11.95
CA ALA A 27 2.34 2.96 -13.31
C ALA A 27 1.38 2.00 -14.03
N LYS A 28 0.46 1.36 -13.30
CA LYS A 28 -0.57 0.45 -13.80
C LYS A 28 -2.00 1.01 -13.63
N GLY A 29 -2.14 2.28 -13.27
CA GLY A 29 -3.43 2.92 -13.01
C GLY A 29 -4.13 2.47 -11.73
N LEU A 30 -3.37 1.93 -10.76
CA LEU A 30 -3.90 1.44 -9.47
C LEU A 30 -3.31 2.24 -8.30
N THR A 31 -3.97 2.18 -7.15
CA THR A 31 -3.45 2.72 -5.86
C THR A 31 -3.92 1.83 -4.72
N LEU A 32 -3.09 1.71 -3.67
CA LEU A 32 -3.47 1.09 -2.41
C LEU A 32 -4.22 2.08 -1.51
N GLY A 33 -3.85 3.37 -1.56
CA GLY A 33 -4.51 4.41 -0.76
C GLY A 33 -4.16 4.39 0.73
N HIS A 34 -3.14 3.63 1.14
CA HIS A 34 -2.69 3.52 2.53
C HIS A 34 -1.53 4.48 2.81
N TYR A 35 -1.86 5.70 3.27
CA TYR A 35 -0.89 6.77 3.55
C TYR A 35 -0.81 7.07 5.06
N PRO A 36 -0.08 6.31 5.88
CA PRO A 36 0.19 6.68 7.27
C PRO A 36 1.12 7.90 7.34
N GLN A 37 1.24 8.56 8.49
CA GLN A 37 2.15 9.71 8.62
C GLN A 37 3.62 9.35 8.34
N SER A 38 4.00 8.10 8.59
CA SER A 38 5.34 7.58 8.31
C SER A 38 5.51 7.05 6.89
N PHE A 39 4.59 7.32 5.95
CA PHE A 39 4.51 6.66 4.63
C PHE A 39 5.84 6.56 3.89
N GLU A 40 6.64 7.63 3.91
CA GLU A 40 7.93 7.70 3.21
C GLU A 40 9.03 6.80 3.83
N PHE A 41 8.89 6.44 5.11
CA PHE A 41 9.90 5.73 5.89
C PHE A 41 9.43 4.37 6.40
N SER A 42 8.24 3.92 6.01
CA SER A 42 7.64 2.68 6.52
C SER A 42 7.29 1.73 5.39
N THR A 43 7.19 0.46 5.74
CA THR A 43 7.04 -0.65 4.80
C THR A 43 5.69 -1.33 4.93
N LEU A 44 5.26 -2.01 3.86
CA LEU A 44 4.00 -2.75 3.82
C LEU A 44 3.85 -3.74 5.00
N GLY A 45 4.90 -4.50 5.29
CA GLY A 45 4.92 -5.47 6.38
C GLY A 45 4.82 -4.81 7.76
N GLY A 46 5.44 -3.63 7.92
CA GLY A 46 5.33 -2.85 9.16
C GLY A 46 3.91 -2.37 9.41
N TRP A 47 3.21 -1.91 8.37
CA TRP A 47 1.80 -1.48 8.48
C TRP A 47 0.88 -2.61 8.92
N ILE A 48 1.08 -3.81 8.35
CA ILE A 48 0.31 -5.01 8.71
C ILE A 48 0.62 -5.43 10.15
N ALA A 49 1.90 -5.52 10.52
CA ALA A 49 2.32 -5.95 11.86
C ALA A 49 1.79 -5.02 12.98
N ALA A 50 1.76 -3.72 12.72
CA ALA A 50 1.28 -2.72 13.68
C ALA A 50 -0.23 -2.45 13.61
N ARG A 51 -0.96 -3.05 12.65
CA ARG A 51 -2.37 -2.73 12.35
C ARG A 51 -2.58 -1.22 12.11
N GLY A 52 -1.67 -0.64 11.33
CA GLY A 52 -1.62 0.79 11.05
C GLY A 52 -2.86 1.28 10.28
N ALA A 53 -3.17 2.57 10.44
CA ALA A 53 -4.21 3.24 9.66
C ALA A 53 -3.60 4.37 8.82
N GLY A 54 -4.00 4.44 7.55
CA GLY A 54 -3.66 5.54 6.66
C GLY A 54 -4.65 6.70 6.78
N GLN A 55 -4.21 7.89 6.35
CA GLN A 55 -5.03 9.12 6.32
C GLN A 55 -6.32 8.95 5.50
N GLN A 56 -6.31 8.10 4.46
CA GLN A 56 -7.45 7.86 3.58
C GLN A 56 -8.27 6.61 3.97
N SER A 57 -8.14 6.14 5.21
CA SER A 57 -8.79 4.90 5.67
C SER A 57 -10.32 4.92 5.61
N ASN A 58 -10.96 6.10 5.63
CA ASN A 58 -12.40 6.22 5.40
C ASN A 58 -12.84 5.72 4.02
N ARG A 59 -11.95 5.80 3.01
CA ARG A 59 -12.22 5.37 1.64
C ARG A 59 -11.63 3.99 1.32
N TYR A 60 -10.43 3.69 1.84
CA TYR A 60 -9.65 2.51 1.45
C TYR A 60 -9.47 1.46 2.57
N GLY A 61 -9.95 1.72 3.78
CA GLY A 61 -9.81 0.81 4.92
C GLY A 61 -8.49 0.94 5.68
N LYS A 62 -8.29 0.04 6.64
CA LYS A 62 -7.09 -0.04 7.51
C LYS A 62 -6.34 -1.35 7.24
N ALA A 63 -5.08 -1.42 7.68
CA ALA A 63 -4.26 -2.62 7.61
C ALA A 63 -4.64 -3.64 8.69
#